data_AF-A0A947VZJ5-F1
#
_entry.id   AF-A0A947VZJ5-F1
#
_cell.length_a   1.000
_cell.length_b   1.000
_cell.length_c   1.000
_cell.angle_alpha   90.00
_cell.angle_beta   90.00
_cell.angle_gamma   90.00
#
_symmetry.space_group_name_H-M   'P 1'
#
loop_
_entity.id
_entity.type
_entity.pdbx_description
1 polymer ?
#
loop_
_entity_poly.entity_id
_entity_poly.type
_entity_poly.pdbx_seq_one_letter_code
_entity_poly.pdbx_strand_id
1 'polypeptide(L)' 'MTPLISIQENTNLTSLGLSALESVDYDFSVKANTQLCTNMVEQLANEISVGGEIVIAGNQVCP' A
#
# COMPACT_ATOMS: atom_id res chain seq x y z
N MET A 1 20.82 2.17 -1.51
CA MET A 1 19.47 2.32 -0.92
C MET A 1 18.60 1.26 -1.54
N THR A 2 17.82 0.57 -0.73
CA THR A 2 16.96 -0.56 -1.12
C THR A 2 15.55 -0.01 -1.40
N PRO A 3 14.91 -0.33 -2.54
CA PRO A 3 13.61 0.27 -2.87
C PRO A 3 12.53 -0.14 -1.86
N LEU A 4 11.95 0.86 -1.20
CA LEU A 4 10.88 0.75 -0.22
C LEU A 4 9.74 1.67 -0.66
N ILE A 5 8.49 1.19 -0.62
CA ILE A 5 7.32 2.06 -0.69
C ILE A 5 6.73 2.19 0.70
N SER A 6 6.64 3.44 1.18
CA SER A 6 6.03 3.75 2.47
C SER A 6 5.03 4.89 2.31
N ILE A 7 3.74 4.60 2.54
CA ILE A 7 2.64 5.56 2.42
C ILE A 7 1.94 5.60 3.77
N GLN A 8 2.26 6.62 4.58
CA GLN A 8 1.84 6.69 5.97
C GLN A 8 1.18 8.02 6.30
N GLU A 9 0.14 7.97 7.14
CA GLU A 9 -0.50 9.14 7.77
C GLU A 9 -1.11 10.16 6.79
N ASN A 10 -1.48 9.74 5.58
CA ASN A 10 -2.19 10.59 4.62
C ASN A 10 -3.71 10.43 4.85
N THR A 11 -4.24 11.12 5.86
CA THR A 11 -5.64 10.97 6.30
C THR A 11 -6.69 11.34 5.24
N ASN A 12 -6.30 12.13 4.24
CA ASN A 12 -7.15 12.53 3.10
C ASN A 12 -6.88 11.73 1.82
N LEU A 13 -5.98 10.75 1.85
CA LEU A 13 -5.69 9.92 0.69
C LEU A 13 -6.83 8.92 0.48
N THR A 14 -7.48 8.99 -0.68
CA THR A 14 -8.63 8.13 -1.03
C THR A 14 -8.32 7.10 -2.10
N SER A 15 -7.15 7.16 -2.76
CA SER A 15 -6.78 6.29 -3.87
C SER A 15 -5.27 6.15 -4.06
N LEU A 16 -4.81 5.02 -4.61
CA LEU A 16 -3.43 4.80 -5.07
C LEU A 16 -3.40 4.65 -6.60
N GLY A 17 -2.60 5.46 -7.28
CA GLY A 17 -2.41 5.41 -8.73
C GLY A 17 -1.14 4.66 -9.13
N LEU A 18 -1.03 3.38 -8.76
CA LEU A 18 0.19 2.57 -8.94
C LEU A 18 0.01 1.42 -9.96
N SER A 19 -0.83 1.62 -10.98
CA SER A 19 -1.21 0.56 -11.94
C SER A 19 -0.08 0.03 -12.84
N ALA A 20 1.06 0.72 -12.89
CA ALA A 20 2.25 0.29 -13.64
C ALA A 20 3.33 -0.30 -12.74
N LEU A 21 3.09 -0.39 -11.43
CA LEU A 21 4.03 -1.00 -10.50
C LEU A 21 3.95 -2.53 -10.66
N GLU A 22 5.09 -3.16 -10.93
CA GLU A 22 5.17 -4.62 -11.08
C GLU A 22 5.87 -5.28 -9.88
N SER A 23 6.84 -4.59 -9.28
CA SER A 23 7.60 -5.11 -8.14
C SER A 23 8.10 -4.03 -7.18
N VAL A 24 8.30 -4.45 -5.92
CA VAL A 24 9.02 -3.73 -4.88
C VAL A 24 10.05 -4.69 -4.30
N ASP A 25 11.34 -4.39 -4.47
CA ASP A 25 12.42 -5.33 -4.10
C ASP A 25 12.51 -5.61 -2.58
N TYR A 26 11.99 -4.70 -1.75
CA TYR A 26 11.97 -4.83 -0.28
C TYR A 26 10.56 -4.67 0.25
N ASP A 27 10.32 -3.80 1.24
CA ASP A 27 9.04 -3.75 1.94
C ASP A 27 8.04 -2.82 1.22
N PHE A 28 6.77 -3.16 1.37
CA PHE A 28 5.62 -2.34 0.96
C PHE A 28 4.76 -2.06 2.19
N SER A 29 4.73 -0.80 2.63
CA SER A 29 3.99 -0.41 3.83
C SER A 29 3.00 0.71 3.56
N VAL A 30 1.72 0.47 3.91
CA VAL A 30 0.63 1.44 3.80
C VAL A 30 -0.11 1.49 5.13
N LYS A 31 0.12 2.57 5.90
CA LYS A 31 -0.37 2.68 7.28
C LYS A 31 -1.11 3.98 7.56
N ALA A 32 -2.12 3.93 8.41
CA ALA A 32 -2.77 5.12 8.96
C ALA A 32 -3.35 6.09 7.89
N ASN A 33 -3.78 5.59 6.74
CA ASN A 33 -4.48 6.39 5.71
C ASN A 33 -5.98 6.18 5.89
N THR A 34 -6.59 6.95 6.79
CA THR A 34 -7.94 6.71 7.33
C THR A 34 -9.09 6.81 6.31
N GLN A 35 -8.84 7.38 5.12
CA GLN A 35 -9.81 7.44 4.02
C GLN A 35 -9.44 6.54 2.83
N LEU A 36 -8.32 5.81 2.93
CA LEU A 36 -7.90 4.88 1.89
C LEU A 36 -8.50 3.51 2.18
N CYS A 37 -9.22 2.94 1.23
CA CYS A 37 -9.79 1.62 1.40
C CYS A 37 -8.70 0.53 1.47
N THR A 38 -8.74 -0.29 2.52
CA THR A 38 -7.80 -1.40 2.75
C THR A 38 -7.81 -2.40 1.60
N ASN A 39 -8.99 -2.77 1.08
CA ASN A 39 -9.11 -3.73 -0.02
C ASN A 39 -8.41 -3.29 -1.31
N MET A 40 -8.35 -1.99 -1.61
CA MET A 40 -7.60 -1.48 -2.77
C MET A 40 -6.09 -1.67 -2.59
N VAL A 41 -5.59 -1.51 -1.37
CA VAL A 41 -4.18 -1.73 -1.05
C VAL A 41 -3.85 -3.21 -1.10
N GLU A 42 -4.72 -4.06 -0.56
CA GLU A 42 -4.59 -5.51 -0.64
C GLU A 42 -4.62 -6.00 -2.09
N GLN A 43 -5.49 -5.44 -2.93
CA GLN A 43 -5.53 -5.75 -4.36
C GLN A 43 -4.19 -5.41 -5.03
N LEU A 44 -3.68 -4.18 -4.85
CA LEU A 44 -2.38 -3.80 -5.39
C LEU A 44 -1.26 -4.72 -4.88
N ALA A 45 -1.26 -5.03 -3.58
CA ALA A 45 -0.27 -5.92 -2.98
C ALA A 45 -0.32 -7.36 -3.54
N ASN A 46 -1.49 -7.82 -3.99
CA ASN A 46 -1.66 -9.11 -4.67
C ASN A 46 -1.26 -9.07 -6.16
N GLU A 47 -1.23 -7.89 -6.78
CA GLU A 47 -0.88 -7.69 -8.20
C GLU A 47 0.63 -7.51 -8.41
N ILE A 48 1.38 -7.13 -7.38
CA ILE A 48 2.82 -6.86 -7.46
C ILE A 48 3.66 -7.90 -6.72
N SER A 49 4.90 -8.10 -7.16
CA SER A 49 5.87 -8.88 -6.39
C SER A 49 6.53 -8.03 -5.31
N VAL A 50 6.48 -8.47 -4.06
CA VAL A 50 7.16 -7.81 -2.93
C VAL A 50 8.25 -8.75 -2.40
N GLY A 51 9.50 -8.31 -2.41
CA GLY A 51 10.64 -9.11 -1.95
C GLY A 51 10.77 -9.17 -0.43
N GLY A 52 10.21 -8.18 0.28
CA GLY A 52 10.21 -8.08 1.74
C GLY A 52 8.82 -8.23 2.36
N GLU A 53 8.56 -7.44 3.40
CA GLU A 53 7.31 -7.48 4.15
C GLU A 53 6.23 -6.59 3.53
N ILE A 54 4.98 -7.09 3.52
CA ILE A 54 3.78 -6.29 3.23
C ILE A 54 3.14 -5.92 4.57
N VAL A 55 3.02 -4.63 4.86
CA VAL A 55 2.33 -4.15 6.08
C VAL A 55 1.23 -3.17 5.73
N ILE A 56 -0.02 -3.62 5.89
CA ILE A 56 -1.25 -2.85 5.66
C ILE A 56 -1.99 -2.75 6.99
N ALA A 57 -2.09 -1.55 7.57
CA ALA A 57 -2.74 -1.37 8.88
C ALA A 57 -3.30 0.05 9.09
N GLY A 58 -4.40 0.19 9.82
CA GLY A 58 -4.95 1.51 10.15
C GLY A 58 -5.49 2.30 8.95
N ASN A 59 -5.82 1.61 7.85
CA ASN A 59 -6.56 2.19 6.72
C ASN A 59 -8.07 1.95 6.88
N GLN A 60 -8.89 2.51 5.99
CA GLN A 60 -10.35 2.38 6.06
C GLN A 60 -10.80 0.96 5.69
N VAL A 61 -11.61 0.33 6.55
CA VAL A 61 -12.36 -0.87 6.16
C VAL A 61 -13.50 -0.45 5.23
N CYS A 62 -13.46 -0.90 3.98
CA CYS A 62 -14.47 -0.61 2.98
C CYS A 62 -15.32 -1.86 2.67
N PRO A 63 -16.58 -1.69 2.25
CA PRO A 63 -17.45 -2.80 1.83
C PRO A 63 -16.89 -3.62 0.67
#